data_AF-X1HNL3-F1
#
_entry.id   AF-X1HNL3-F1
#
_cell.length_a   1.000
_cell.length_b   1.000
_cell.length_c   1.000
_cell.angle_alpha   90.00
_cell.angle_beta   90.00
_cell.angle_gamma   90.00
#
_symmetry.space_group_name_H-M   'P 1'
#
loop_
_entity.id
_entity.type
_entity.pdbx_description
1 polymer ?
#
loop_
_entity_poly.entity_id
_entity_poly.type
_entity_poly.pdbx_seq_one_letter_code
_entity_poly.pdbx_strand_id
1 'polypeptide(L)'
;MDKLEVLKRSDVFHYLDDDDLKEVEKMCTPEVFEAGSIIGKQDAESDKLYVIEEGLVSIMLELGPTDKRQIQTASNFECIGWTASIPPFRCVCTAKALERTKGLAFNGKELRNLVYTNPKLCAEIAGGVAYVISQRLRAAFTQLMGVTYQD
;
A
#
# COMPACT_ATOMS: atom_id res chain seq x y z
N MET A 1 12.60 13.14 -1.73
CA MET A 1 13.30 12.36 -0.70
C MET A 1 14.12 11.30 -1.42
N ASP A 2 15.15 10.72 -0.78
CA ASP A 2 15.84 9.58 -1.37
C ASP A 2 14.91 8.35 -1.38
N LYS A 3 14.89 7.56 -2.46
CA LYS A 3 13.98 6.40 -2.57
C LYS A 3 14.26 5.41 -1.46
N LEU A 4 15.53 5.12 -1.20
CA LEU A 4 15.95 4.19 -0.16
C LEU A 4 15.46 4.63 1.23
N GLU A 5 15.49 5.94 1.52
CA GLU A 5 14.95 6.50 2.76
C GLU A 5 13.43 6.28 2.89
N VAL A 6 12.67 6.48 1.81
CA VAL A 6 11.23 6.20 1.77
C VAL A 6 10.97 4.73 2.13
N LEU A 7 11.70 3.81 1.49
CA LEU A 7 11.51 2.36 1.66
C LEU A 7 11.89 1.92 3.08
N LYS A 8 13.00 2.41 3.61
CA LYS A 8 13.48 2.11 4.96
C LYS A 8 12.50 2.54 6.06
N ARG A 9 11.74 3.61 5.82
CA ARG A 9 10.73 4.13 6.75
C ARG A 9 9.34 3.53 6.52
N SER A 10 9.15 2.79 5.43
CA SER A 10 7.83 2.31 5.02
C SER A 10 7.29 1.18 5.87
N ASP A 11 6.00 1.19 6.13
CA ASP A 11 5.30 0.14 6.87
C ASP A 11 5.48 -1.27 6.25
N VAL A 12 5.64 -1.35 4.93
CA VAL A 12 5.73 -2.61 4.21
C VAL A 12 7.18 -3.11 4.06
N PHE A 13 8.22 -2.27 4.17
CA PHE A 13 9.61 -2.68 3.96
C PHE A 13 10.58 -2.34 5.10
N HIS A 14 10.13 -1.72 6.20
CA HIS A 14 11.00 -1.26 7.30
C HIS A 14 11.84 -2.35 8.00
N TYR A 15 11.50 -3.63 7.84
CA TYR A 15 12.21 -4.77 8.43
C TYR A 15 13.21 -5.42 7.47
N LEU A 16 13.31 -4.96 6.21
CA LEU A 16 14.30 -5.45 5.26
C LEU A 16 15.70 -4.93 5.62
N ASP A 17 16.72 -5.75 5.32
CA ASP A 17 18.10 -5.31 5.44
C ASP A 17 18.50 -4.35 4.29
N ASP A 18 19.67 -3.71 4.43
CA ASP A 18 20.10 -2.67 3.47
C ASP A 18 20.38 -3.24 2.06
N ASP A 19 20.66 -4.53 1.91
CA ASP A 19 20.90 -5.13 0.59
C ASP A 19 19.57 -5.51 -0.08
N ASP A 20 18.62 -6.07 0.68
CA ASP A 20 17.25 -6.32 0.20
C ASP A 20 16.51 -5.01 -0.12
N LEU A 21 16.70 -3.94 0.65
CA LEU A 21 16.14 -2.61 0.34
C LEU A 21 16.68 -2.05 -0.99
N LYS A 22 17.95 -2.27 -1.32
CA LYS A 22 18.51 -1.86 -2.62
C LYS A 22 17.93 -2.66 -3.78
N GLU A 23 17.62 -3.94 -3.58
CA GLU A 23 16.92 -4.72 -4.61
C GLU A 23 15.48 -4.20 -4.80
N VAL A 24 14.75 -3.94 -3.72
CA VAL A 24 13.40 -3.35 -3.76
C VAL A 24 13.41 -1.96 -4.41
N GLU A 25 14.44 -1.14 -4.15
CA GLU A 25 14.59 0.18 -4.78
C GLU A 25 14.60 0.10 -6.32
N LYS A 26 15.28 -0.91 -6.89
CA LYS A 26 15.35 -1.13 -8.34
C LYS A 26 14.01 -1.54 -8.93
N MET A 27 13.10 -2.09 -8.14
CA MET A 27 11.78 -2.55 -8.56
C MET A 27 10.72 -1.44 -8.57
N CYS A 28 11.07 -0.22 -8.15
CA CYS A 28 10.10 0.87 -8.01
C CYS A 28 10.35 2.07 -8.94
N THR A 29 9.26 2.64 -9.42
CA THR A 29 9.26 3.86 -10.23
C THR A 29 8.46 4.96 -9.54
N PRO A 30 8.93 6.22 -9.54
CA PRO A 30 8.18 7.31 -8.93
C PRO A 30 6.96 7.65 -9.79
N GLU A 31 5.81 7.81 -9.15
CA GLU A 31 4.57 8.27 -9.76
C GLU A 31 3.98 9.44 -8.96
N VAL A 32 3.26 10.32 -9.66
CA VAL A 32 2.61 11.49 -9.09
C VAL A 32 1.14 11.47 -9.44
N PHE A 33 0.31 11.69 -8.44
CA PHE A 33 -1.14 11.79 -8.54
C PHE A 33 -1.57 13.19 -8.11
N GLU A 34 -2.41 13.82 -8.92
CA GLU A 34 -3.01 15.11 -8.54
C GLU A 34 -4.15 14.90 -7.53
N ALA A 35 -4.48 15.97 -6.80
CA ALA A 35 -5.59 15.92 -5.86
C ALA A 35 -6.88 15.50 -6.60
N GLY A 36 -7.58 14.51 -6.05
CA GLY A 36 -8.80 13.96 -6.63
C GLY A 36 -8.61 12.72 -7.52
N SER A 37 -7.37 12.40 -7.92
CA SER A 37 -7.08 11.22 -8.75
C SER A 37 -7.44 9.91 -8.04
N ILE A 38 -8.02 8.98 -8.79
CA ILE A 38 -8.23 7.59 -8.34
C ILE A 38 -6.96 6.80 -8.64
N ILE A 39 -6.29 6.32 -7.60
CA ILE A 39 -5.06 5.52 -7.69
C ILE A 39 -5.40 4.03 -7.91
N GLY A 40 -6.46 3.57 -7.24
CA GLY A 40 -7.02 2.22 -7.40
C GLY A 40 -8.52 2.28 -7.17
N LYS A 41 -9.29 1.52 -7.94
CA LYS A 41 -10.75 1.51 -7.89
C LYS A 41 -11.22 0.19 -7.29
N GLN A 42 -12.12 0.22 -6.32
CA GLN A 42 -12.72 -0.98 -5.73
C GLN A 42 -13.22 -1.93 -6.83
N ASP A 43 -12.96 -3.22 -6.65
CA ASP A 43 -13.31 -4.33 -7.54
C ASP A 43 -12.56 -4.34 -8.89
N ALA A 44 -11.76 -3.32 -9.20
CA ALA A 44 -10.89 -3.32 -10.37
C ALA A 44 -9.64 -4.19 -10.16
N GLU A 45 -8.97 -4.53 -11.26
CA GLU A 45 -7.68 -5.21 -11.22
C GLU A 45 -6.64 -4.33 -10.48
N SER A 46 -5.87 -4.98 -9.61
CA SER A 46 -4.84 -4.36 -8.78
C SER A 46 -3.48 -4.76 -9.33
N ASP A 47 -2.92 -3.93 -10.20
CA ASP A 47 -1.64 -4.22 -10.85
C ASP A 47 -0.42 -3.68 -10.10
N LYS A 48 -0.63 -2.72 -9.20
CA LYS A 48 0.47 -2.02 -8.54
C LYS A 48 0.26 -1.89 -7.03
N LEU A 49 1.38 -2.03 -6.32
CA LEU A 49 1.54 -1.65 -4.91
C LEU A 49 2.25 -0.29 -4.90
N TYR A 50 1.91 0.57 -3.94
CA TYR A 50 2.56 1.86 -3.77
C TYR A 50 2.99 2.08 -2.34
N VAL A 51 4.16 2.69 -2.16
CA VAL A 51 4.56 3.34 -0.91
C VAL A 51 4.47 4.84 -1.10
N ILE A 52 3.72 5.54 -0.25
CA ILE A 52 3.56 6.99 -0.37
C ILE A 52 4.85 7.68 0.08
N GLU A 53 5.48 8.46 -0.79
CA GLU A 53 6.63 9.30 -0.43
C GLU A 53 6.14 10.55 0.32
N GLU A 54 5.12 11.20 -0.23
CA GLU A 54 4.57 12.46 0.24
C GLU A 54 3.13 12.58 -0.21
N GLY A 55 2.21 12.89 0.71
CA GLY A 55 0.82 13.20 0.39
C GLY A 55 -0.16 12.49 1.31
N LEU A 56 -1.44 12.54 0.92
CA LEU A 56 -2.54 11.93 1.66
C LEU A 56 -3.53 11.27 0.71
N VAL A 57 -3.80 9.99 0.96
CA VAL A 57 -4.71 9.15 0.20
C VAL A 57 -5.88 8.72 1.08
N SER A 58 -7.09 8.96 0.62
CA SER A 58 -8.31 8.40 1.19
C SER A 58 -8.49 6.96 0.74
N ILE A 59 -8.78 6.07 1.68
CA ILE A 59 -9.20 4.70 1.44
C ILE A 59 -10.70 4.61 1.74
N MET A 60 -11.49 4.29 0.73
CA MET A 60 -12.95 4.34 0.80
C MET A 60 -13.62 3.10 0.24
N LEU A 61 -14.74 2.72 0.86
CA LEU A 61 -15.65 1.70 0.36
C LEU A 61 -16.75 2.35 -0.49
N GLU A 62 -17.09 1.71 -1.59
CA GLU A 62 -18.21 2.07 -2.45
C GLU A 62 -19.36 1.10 -2.18
N LEU A 63 -20.33 1.55 -1.37
CA LEU A 63 -21.47 0.75 -0.89
C LEU A 63 -22.65 0.79 -1.87
N GLY A 64 -22.59 1.68 -2.87
CA GLY A 64 -23.55 1.82 -3.95
C GLY A 64 -23.13 2.90 -4.93
N PRO A 65 -23.94 3.20 -5.97
CA PRO A 65 -23.58 4.15 -7.02
C PRO A 65 -23.21 5.56 -6.50
N THR A 66 -23.85 5.98 -5.42
CA THR A 66 -23.67 7.31 -4.81
C THR A 66 -23.14 7.26 -3.38
N ASP A 67 -23.13 6.09 -2.74
CA ASP A 67 -22.69 5.94 -1.35
C ASP A 67 -21.23 5.51 -1.29
N LYS A 68 -20.37 6.45 -0.90
CA LYS A 68 -18.94 6.23 -0.72
C LYS A 68 -18.55 6.69 0.66
N ARG A 69 -17.91 5.81 1.42
CA ARG A 69 -17.50 6.07 2.80
C ARG A 69 -16.00 5.93 2.92
N GLN A 70 -15.33 7.02 3.30
CA GLN A 70 -13.93 6.96 3.71
C GLN A 70 -13.85 6.16 5.00
N ILE A 71 -13.05 5.09 4.97
CA ILE A 71 -12.81 4.24 6.13
C ILE A 71 -11.45 4.53 6.74
N GLN A 72 -10.43 4.83 5.95
CA GLN A 72 -9.08 5.08 6.45
C GLN A 72 -8.38 6.10 5.58
N THR A 73 -7.21 6.54 6.02
CA THR A 73 -6.25 7.27 5.17
C THR A 73 -4.93 6.49 5.10
N ALA A 74 -4.13 6.83 4.11
CA ALA A 74 -2.73 6.48 4.04
C ALA A 74 -1.93 7.74 3.69
N SER A 75 -0.81 7.93 4.35
CA SER A 75 0.06 9.09 4.32
C SER A 75 1.51 8.64 4.12
N ASN A 76 2.46 9.56 4.27
CA ASN A 76 3.88 9.31 4.05
C ASN A 76 4.32 7.99 4.70
N PHE A 77 5.07 7.20 3.94
CA PHE A 77 5.62 5.89 4.30
C PHE A 77 4.59 4.76 4.45
N GLU A 78 3.30 5.01 4.23
CA GLU A 78 2.28 3.96 4.28
C GLU A 78 2.05 3.32 2.91
N CYS A 79 1.76 2.02 2.94
CA CYS A 79 1.52 1.20 1.76
C CYS A 79 0.04 1.18 1.36
N ILE A 80 -0.24 1.33 0.06
CA ILE A 80 -1.55 1.10 -0.56
C ILE A 80 -1.43 0.14 -1.74
N GLY A 81 -2.54 -0.44 -2.19
CA GLY A 81 -2.53 -1.35 -3.34
C GLY A 81 -1.85 -2.69 -3.06
N TRP A 82 -1.67 -3.08 -1.79
CA TRP A 82 -1.11 -4.37 -1.40
C TRP A 82 -1.87 -5.57 -1.99
N THR A 83 -3.11 -5.39 -2.43
CA THR A 83 -3.86 -6.37 -3.20
C THR A 83 -3.18 -6.78 -4.50
N ALA A 84 -2.21 -6.00 -5.01
CA ALA A 84 -1.44 -6.38 -6.19
C ALA A 84 -0.48 -7.56 -5.95
N SER A 85 -0.13 -7.87 -4.71
CA SER A 85 0.73 -9.02 -4.37
C SER A 85 -0.05 -10.26 -3.91
N ILE A 86 -1.35 -10.14 -3.64
CA ILE A 86 -2.18 -11.21 -3.05
C ILE A 86 -3.41 -11.52 -3.94
N PRO A 87 -3.70 -12.80 -4.25
CA PRO A 87 -4.92 -13.17 -4.98
C PRO A 87 -6.20 -12.66 -4.29
N PRO A 88 -7.23 -12.22 -5.04
CA PRO A 88 -7.42 -12.38 -6.48
C PRO A 88 -6.89 -11.20 -7.32
N PHE A 89 -5.93 -10.42 -6.80
CA PHE A 89 -5.36 -9.24 -7.48
C PHE A 89 -6.42 -8.19 -7.84
N ARG A 90 -7.36 -7.96 -6.92
CA ARG A 90 -8.40 -6.95 -7.05
C ARG A 90 -8.41 -6.00 -5.88
N CYS A 91 -8.63 -4.73 -6.13
CA CYS A 91 -8.71 -3.72 -5.09
C CYS A 91 -9.93 -3.98 -4.20
N VAL A 92 -9.71 -4.16 -2.90
CA VAL A 92 -10.79 -4.31 -1.90
C VAL A 92 -11.47 -2.98 -1.55
N CYS A 93 -10.88 -1.85 -1.94
CA CYS A 93 -11.34 -0.50 -1.66
C CYS A 93 -10.86 0.45 -2.77
N THR A 94 -11.49 1.62 -2.85
CA THR A 94 -11.01 2.71 -3.71
C THR A 94 -9.98 3.55 -2.96
N ALA A 95 -8.82 3.77 -3.58
CA ALA A 95 -7.79 4.69 -3.12
C ALA A 95 -7.86 5.98 -3.95
N LYS A 96 -8.05 7.12 -3.29
CA LYS A 96 -8.17 8.44 -3.91
C LYS A 96 -7.19 9.43 -3.28
N ALA A 97 -6.38 10.09 -4.09
CA ALA A 97 -5.52 11.17 -3.63
C ALA A 97 -6.39 12.33 -3.11
N LEU A 98 -6.18 12.74 -1.85
CA LEU A 98 -6.84 13.91 -1.24
C LEU A 98 -6.07 15.20 -1.54
N GLU A 99 -4.76 15.08 -1.65
CA GLU A 99 -3.83 16.12 -2.08
C GLU A 99 -2.86 15.56 -3.12
N ARG A 100 -2.02 16.43 -3.71
CA ARG A 100 -1.01 16.00 -4.66
C ARG A 100 -0.07 14.99 -3.99
N THR A 101 -0.09 13.75 -4.45
CA THR A 101 0.56 12.60 -3.81
C THR A 101 1.68 12.08 -4.69
N LYS A 102 2.87 11.89 -4.13
CA LYS A 102 3.99 11.17 -4.74
C LYS A 102 4.09 9.78 -4.12
N GLY A 103 4.33 8.77 -4.93
CA GLY A 103 4.53 7.41 -4.46
C GLY A 103 5.55 6.65 -5.27
N LEU A 104 6.15 5.64 -4.64
CA LEU A 104 6.97 4.63 -5.30
C LEU A 104 6.07 3.48 -5.72
N ALA A 105 5.90 3.31 -7.02
CA ALA A 105 5.04 2.30 -7.63
C ALA A 105 5.82 1.03 -7.94
N PHE A 106 5.27 -0.11 -7.53
CA PHE A 106 5.80 -1.45 -7.74
C PHE A 106 4.86 -2.26 -8.62
N ASN A 107 5.40 -2.97 -9.59
CA ASN A 107 4.62 -3.88 -10.42
C ASN A 107 4.27 -5.14 -9.62
N GLY A 108 2.97 -5.42 -9.46
CA GLY A 108 2.49 -6.59 -8.72
C GLY A 108 2.93 -7.91 -9.35
N LYS A 109 3.05 -8.00 -10.69
CA LYS A 109 3.56 -9.21 -11.36
C LYS A 109 5.02 -9.46 -11.02
N GLU A 110 5.84 -8.41 -11.00
CA GLU A 110 7.26 -8.51 -10.64
C GLU A 110 7.44 -8.92 -9.18
N LEU A 111 6.67 -8.33 -8.26
CA LEU A 111 6.66 -8.72 -6.85
C LEU A 111 6.30 -10.21 -6.69
N ARG A 112 5.28 -10.70 -7.40
CA ARG A 112 4.88 -12.11 -7.35
C ARG A 112 5.92 -13.04 -7.96
N ASN A 113 6.66 -12.57 -8.97
CA ASN A 113 7.70 -13.36 -9.62
C ASN A 113 8.92 -13.60 -8.72
N LEU A 114 9.08 -12.83 -7.64
CA LEU A 114 10.12 -13.07 -6.63
C LEU A 114 10.04 -14.47 -6.03
N VAL A 115 8.87 -15.11 -6.01
CA VAL A 115 8.75 -16.51 -5.56
C VAL A 115 9.67 -17.46 -6.34
N TYR A 116 10.03 -17.12 -7.58
CA TYR A 116 10.93 -17.89 -8.42
C TYR A 116 12.35 -17.32 -8.47
N THR A 117 12.49 -15.99 -8.43
CA THR A 117 13.80 -15.33 -8.66
C THR A 117 14.54 -14.98 -7.36
N ASN A 118 13.82 -14.67 -6.28
CA ASN A 118 14.39 -14.41 -4.95
C ASN A 118 13.37 -14.78 -3.85
N PRO A 119 13.23 -16.08 -3.51
CA PRO A 119 12.21 -16.54 -2.57
C PRO A 119 12.36 -15.98 -1.15
N LYS A 120 13.59 -15.66 -0.72
CA LYS A 120 13.85 -15.02 0.57
C LYS A 120 13.18 -13.64 0.62
N LEU A 121 13.50 -12.78 -0.34
CA LEU A 121 12.92 -11.45 -0.45
C LEU A 121 11.40 -11.51 -0.63
N CYS A 122 10.90 -12.48 -1.41
CA CYS A 122 9.46 -12.71 -1.55
C CYS A 122 8.78 -12.97 -0.20
N ALA A 123 9.37 -13.83 0.65
CA ALA A 123 8.82 -14.16 1.96
C ALA A 123 8.86 -12.98 2.92
N GLU A 124 9.94 -12.19 2.89
CA GLU A 124 10.07 -10.98 3.69
C GLU A 124 9.01 -9.96 3.29
N ILE A 125 8.88 -9.62 2.00
CA ILE A 125 7.84 -8.69 1.49
C ILE A 125 6.43 -9.17 1.85
N ALA A 126 6.16 -10.48 1.77
CA ALA A 126 4.88 -11.04 2.20
C ALA A 126 4.62 -10.79 3.70
N GLY A 127 5.66 -10.85 4.54
CA GLY A 127 5.60 -10.48 5.95
C GLY A 127 5.20 -9.02 6.18
N GLY A 128 5.75 -8.08 5.42
CA GLY A 128 5.36 -6.67 5.52
C GLY A 128 3.96 -6.39 5.00
N VAL A 129 3.54 -7.05 3.93
CA VAL A 129 2.15 -6.97 3.48
C VAL A 129 1.20 -7.49 4.57
N ALA A 130 1.55 -8.60 5.23
CA ALA A 130 0.78 -9.09 6.37
C ALA A 130 0.75 -8.09 7.54
N TYR A 131 1.86 -7.40 7.80
CA TYR A 131 1.91 -6.30 8.78
C TYR A 131 0.97 -5.15 8.38
N VAL A 132 1.02 -4.66 7.14
CA VAL A 132 0.11 -3.61 6.65
C VAL A 132 -1.36 -4.02 6.84
N ILE A 133 -1.70 -5.26 6.49
CA ILE A 133 -3.06 -5.78 6.66
C ILE A 133 -3.47 -5.82 8.14
N SER A 134 -2.59 -6.28 9.03
CA SER A 134 -2.90 -6.38 10.46
C SER A 134 -3.14 -4.99 11.08
N GLN A 135 -2.32 -3.99 10.72
CA GLN A 135 -2.49 -2.61 11.17
C GLN A 135 -3.81 -2.01 10.68
N ARG A 136 -4.15 -2.21 9.40
CA ARG A 136 -5.42 -1.74 8.82
C ARG A 136 -6.64 -2.44 9.43
N LEU A 137 -6.52 -3.74 9.74
CA LEU A 137 -7.58 -4.50 10.41
C LEU A 137 -7.81 -3.99 11.84
N ARG A 138 -6.73 -3.74 12.60
CA ARG A 138 -6.81 -3.15 13.95
C ARG A 138 -7.48 -1.78 13.93
N ALA A 139 -7.14 -0.94 12.96
CA ALA A 139 -7.79 0.35 12.75
C ALA A 139 -9.28 0.20 12.43
N ALA A 140 -9.65 -0.74 11.57
CA ALA A 140 -11.05 -1.03 11.25
C ALA A 140 -11.86 -1.51 12.47
N PHE A 141 -11.29 -2.39 13.32
CA PHE A 141 -11.95 -2.82 14.56
C PHE A 141 -12.14 -1.67 15.54
N THR A 142 -11.15 -0.79 15.67
CA THR A 142 -11.26 0.44 16.49
C THR A 142 -12.43 1.32 16.05
N GLN A 143 -12.60 1.51 14.75
CA GLN A 143 -13.72 2.28 14.20
C GLN A 143 -15.07 1.60 14.43
N LEU A 144 -15.14 0.28 14.27
CA LEU A 144 -16.37 -0.49 14.46
C LEU A 144 -16.84 -0.47 15.91
N MET A 145 -15.92 -0.48 16.87
CA MET A 145 -16.22 -0.45 18.31
C MET A 145 -16.52 0.95 18.83
N GLY A 146 -16.22 2.02 18.08
CA GLY A 146 -16.38 3.40 18.51
C GLY A 146 -15.45 3.82 19.66
N VAL A 147 -14.44 3.00 20.00
CA VAL A 147 -13.45 3.25 21.04
C VAL A 147 -12.06 2.86 20.57
N THR A 148 -11.05 3.70 20.85
CA THR A 148 -9.64 3.38 20.61
C THR A 148 -9.18 2.29 21.58
N TYR A 149 -8.57 1.23 21.04
CA TYR A 149 -7.86 0.24 21.85
C TYR A 149 -6.73 0.96 22.61
N GLN A 150 -6.87 1.12 23.92
CA GLN A 150 -5.76 1.59 24.76
C GLN A 150 -4.84 0.40 25.00
N ASP A 151 -3.55 0.58 24.67
CA ASP A 151 -2.49 -0.34 25.09
C ASP A 151 -2.35 -0.34 26.63
#